data_AF-A0A2P4SA38-F1
#
_entry.id   AF-A0A2P4SA38-F1
#
_cell.length_a   1.000
_cell.length_b   1.000
_cell.length_c   1.000
_cell.angle_alpha   90.00
_cell.angle_beta   90.00
_cell.angle_gamma   90.00
#
_symmetry.space_group_name_H-M   'P 1'
#
loop_
_entity.id
_entity.type
_entity.pdbx_description
1 polymer ?
#
loop_
_entity_poly.entity_id
_entity_poly.type
_entity_poly.pdbx_seq_one_letter_code
_entity_poly.pdbx_strand_id
1 'polypeptide(L)'
;MDTTADPCKDFYQYACGGWLNRHVIPETSSRYSIFDILRDELEIILKGVLETSDQGDREAFQKAKILYKSCMNESLIEQRDSLPLLEVLTMVGDWPVASADWNSTKEPSWSMEEKLSIMNSRFNKRVLIDMFVWNDDRDSSRHIIYIDQPSLGMPSRDYYFNGGNYQRVSTPCNLFTMCD
;
A
#
# COMPACT_ATOMS: atom_id res chain seq x y z
N MET A 1 6.93 12.04 30.91
CA MET A 1 6.83 11.27 32.15
C MET A 1 5.60 11.67 32.95
N ASP A 2 5.08 10.71 33.71
CA ASP A 2 4.08 10.83 34.77
C ASP A 2 4.73 10.37 36.07
N THR A 3 5.18 11.31 36.90
CA THR A 3 5.90 11.02 38.15
C THR A 3 5.01 10.44 39.25
N THR A 4 3.69 10.33 39.02
CA THR A 4 2.77 9.74 40.00
C THR A 4 2.70 8.22 39.90
N ALA A 5 3.11 7.64 38.77
CA ALA A 5 3.21 6.20 38.58
C ALA A 5 4.49 5.63 39.20
N ASP A 6 4.40 4.43 39.79
CA ASP A 6 5.55 3.71 40.33
C ASP A 6 6.36 3.06 39.19
N PRO A 7 7.61 3.48 38.92
CA PRO A 7 8.42 2.96 37.82
C PRO A 7 8.76 1.47 37.98
N CYS A 8 8.74 0.92 39.20
CA CYS A 8 9.00 -0.49 39.46
C CYS A 8 7.79 -1.39 39.13
N LYS A 9 6.60 -0.80 38.94
CA LYS A 9 5.36 -1.53 38.59
C LYS A 9 4.94 -1.32 37.14
N ASP A 10 4.98 -0.07 36.68
CA ASP A 10 4.66 0.28 35.30
C ASP A 10 5.59 1.38 34.81
N PHE A 11 6.73 0.96 34.28
CA PHE A 11 7.73 1.87 33.75
C PHE A 11 7.22 2.63 32.51
N TYR A 12 6.30 2.03 31.73
CA TYR A 12 5.73 2.69 30.55
C TYR A 12 4.84 3.86 30.95
N GLN A 13 3.92 3.67 31.91
CA GLN A 13 3.12 4.78 32.42
C GLN A 13 4.00 5.85 33.07
N TYR A 14 5.01 5.48 33.86
CA TYR A 14 5.94 6.45 34.44
C TYR A 14 6.67 7.27 33.35
N ALA A 15 7.24 6.63 32.33
CA ALA A 15 7.99 7.33 31.30
C ALA A 15 7.10 8.11 30.32
N CYS A 16 6.00 7.51 29.88
CA CYS A 16 5.17 7.95 28.75
C CYS A 16 3.80 8.50 29.15
N GLY A 17 3.31 8.28 30.37
CA GLY A 17 1.95 8.66 30.80
C GLY A 17 1.61 10.13 30.58
N GLY A 18 2.56 11.03 30.84
CA GLY A 18 2.38 12.46 30.53
C GLY A 18 2.24 12.76 29.04
N TRP A 19 2.82 11.95 28.14
CA TRP A 19 2.63 12.08 26.69
C TRP A 19 1.25 11.57 26.27
N LEU A 20 0.84 10.40 26.78
CA LEU A 20 -0.49 9.80 26.53
C LEU A 20 -1.63 10.75 26.92
N ASN A 21 -1.50 11.46 28.03
CA ASN A 21 -2.52 12.41 28.49
C ASN A 21 -2.60 13.69 27.63
N ARG A 22 -1.57 14.00 26.83
CA ARG A 22 -1.49 15.24 26.04
C ARG A 22 -1.70 15.04 24.54
N HIS A 23 -1.63 13.82 24.06
CA HIS A 23 -1.69 13.52 22.62
C HIS A 23 -2.85 12.58 22.34
N VAL A 24 -3.65 12.95 21.35
CA VAL A 24 -4.70 12.11 20.78
C VAL A 24 -4.19 11.62 19.43
N ILE A 25 -4.55 10.41 19.04
CA ILE A 25 -4.24 9.88 17.71
C ILE A 25 -4.98 10.75 16.68
N PRO A 26 -4.28 11.42 15.74
CA PRO A 26 -4.94 12.21 14.70
C PRO A 26 -5.86 11.35 13.84
N GLU A 27 -6.95 11.93 13.30
CA GLU A 27 -7.94 11.23 12.46
C GLU A 27 -7.33 10.55 11.22
N THR A 28 -6.22 11.08 10.71
CA THR A 28 -5.50 10.54 9.54
C THR A 28 -4.51 9.42 9.91
N SER A 29 -4.39 9.09 11.19
CA SER A 29 -3.38 8.16 11.72
C SER A 29 -4.04 6.96 12.39
N SER A 30 -3.50 5.76 12.17
CA SER A 30 -3.94 4.53 12.86
C SER A 30 -3.22 4.29 14.19
N ARG A 31 -2.11 5.00 14.42
CA ARG A 31 -1.30 5.02 15.63
C ARG A 31 -0.57 6.35 15.72
N TYR A 32 -0.14 6.74 16.91
CA TYR A 32 0.64 7.96 17.08
C TYR A 32 1.72 7.79 18.13
N SER A 33 2.92 8.22 17.80
CA SER A 33 4.13 8.09 18.61
C SER A 33 5.17 9.12 18.18
N ILE A 34 6.31 9.17 18.88
CA ILE A 34 7.42 10.03 18.50
C ILE A 34 7.96 9.74 17.10
N PHE A 35 7.87 8.50 16.62
CA PHE A 35 8.30 8.16 15.26
C PHE A 35 7.38 8.76 14.19
N ASP A 36 6.09 8.87 14.51
CA ASP A 36 5.11 9.47 13.60
C ASP A 36 5.29 10.99 13.58
N ILE A 37 5.53 11.64 14.74
CA ILE A 37 5.89 13.08 14.81
C ILE A 37 7.13 13.39 13.96
N LEU A 38 8.20 12.60 14.12
CA LEU A 38 9.43 12.81 13.34
C LEU A 38 9.21 12.59 11.84
N ARG A 39 8.30 11.68 11.46
CA ARG A 39 7.92 11.47 10.07
C ARG A 39 7.15 12.67 9.53
N ASP A 40 6.17 13.19 10.27
CA ASP A 40 5.40 14.37 9.88
C ASP A 40 6.32 15.59 9.66
N GLU A 41 7.28 15.81 10.58
CA GLU A 41 8.29 16.87 10.44
C GLU A 41 9.18 16.67 9.20
N LEU A 42 9.60 15.44 8.93
CA LEU A 42 10.40 15.11 7.74
C LEU A 42 9.60 15.33 6.45
N GLU A 43 8.32 14.97 6.43
CA GLU A 43 7.45 15.16 5.27
C GLU A 43 7.29 16.65 4.91
N ILE A 44 7.23 17.54 5.91
CA ILE A 44 7.22 19.00 5.68
C ILE A 44 8.52 19.46 4.99
N ILE A 45 9.67 18.95 5.43
CA ILE A 45 10.97 19.27 4.82
C ILE A 45 11.04 18.74 3.39
N LEU A 46 10.62 17.49 3.16
CA LEU A 46 10.59 16.86 1.84
C LEU A 46 9.69 17.64 0.87
N LYS A 47 8.48 18.02 1.32
CA LYS A 47 7.56 18.89 0.58
C LYS A 47 8.23 20.20 0.20
N GLY A 48 8.87 20.87 1.15
CA GLY A 48 9.59 22.12 0.92
C GLY A 48 10.65 22.01 -0.18
N VAL A 49 11.44 20.93 -0.19
CA VAL A 49 12.48 20.71 -1.21
C VAL A 49 11.87 20.34 -2.57
N LEU A 50 10.83 19.50 -2.60
CA LEU A 50 10.22 19.02 -3.85
C LEU A 50 9.38 20.09 -4.56
N GLU A 51 8.89 21.10 -3.84
CA GLU A 51 8.12 22.24 -4.41
C GLU A 51 9.00 23.35 -5.01
N THR A 52 10.32 23.30 -4.80
CA THR A 52 11.24 24.28 -5.40
C THR A 52 11.39 24.10 -6.91
N SER A 53 11.89 25.14 -7.59
CA SER A 53 12.26 25.07 -9.00
C SER A 53 13.24 23.92 -9.26
N ASP A 54 13.05 23.22 -10.37
CA ASP A 54 13.92 22.14 -10.87
C ASP A 54 14.98 22.65 -11.87
N GLN A 55 15.08 23.97 -12.05
CA GLN A 55 16.10 24.58 -12.91
C GLN A 55 17.50 24.39 -12.32
N GLY A 56 18.41 23.85 -13.12
CA GLY A 56 19.79 23.58 -12.71
C GLY A 56 19.97 22.30 -11.88
N ASP A 57 18.89 21.59 -11.59
CA ASP A 57 18.95 20.29 -10.91
C ASP A 57 19.55 19.21 -11.82
N ARG A 58 20.18 18.21 -11.18
CA ARG A 58 20.53 16.96 -11.87
C ARG A 58 19.25 16.20 -12.23
N GLU A 59 19.31 15.42 -13.31
CA GLU A 59 18.18 14.66 -13.84
C GLU A 59 17.41 13.85 -12.79
N ALA A 60 18.11 13.22 -11.83
CA ALA A 60 17.47 12.46 -10.76
C ALA A 60 16.53 13.32 -9.89
N PHE A 61 16.94 14.54 -9.54
CA PHE A 61 16.13 15.47 -8.77
C PHE A 61 14.98 16.06 -9.60
N GLN A 62 15.22 16.33 -10.88
CA GLN A 62 14.17 16.75 -11.80
C GLN A 62 13.06 15.70 -11.88
N LYS A 63 13.42 14.42 -12.07
CA LYS A 63 12.46 13.30 -12.08
C LYS A 63 11.67 13.20 -10.77
N ALA A 64 12.34 13.33 -9.62
CA ALA A 64 11.66 13.31 -8.32
C ALA A 64 10.65 14.46 -8.17
N LYS A 65 11.03 15.69 -8.56
CA LYS A 65 10.15 16.87 -8.53
C LYS A 65 9.00 16.76 -9.52
N ILE A 66 9.25 16.25 -10.74
CA ILE A 66 8.19 16.00 -11.73
C ILE A 66 7.20 14.96 -11.21
N LEU A 67 7.70 13.86 -10.62
CA LEU A 67 6.85 12.83 -10.01
C LEU A 67 5.97 13.43 -8.91
N TYR A 68 6.56 14.21 -8.00
CA TYR A 68 5.81 14.92 -6.95
C TYR A 68 4.73 15.84 -7.54
N LYS A 69 5.09 16.71 -8.49
CA LYS A 69 4.14 17.62 -9.16
C LYS A 69 3.00 16.87 -9.85
N SER A 70 3.29 15.70 -10.44
CA SER A 70 2.26 14.87 -11.08
C SER A 70 1.30 14.26 -10.07
N CYS A 71 1.79 13.84 -8.89
CA CYS A 71 0.98 13.30 -7.80
C CYS A 71 0.08 14.36 -7.15
N MET A 72 0.57 15.59 -7.01
CA MET A 72 -0.17 16.69 -6.36
C MET A 72 -1.19 17.38 -7.27
N ASN A 73 -1.21 17.07 -8.57
CA ASN A 73 -2.15 17.68 -9.51
C ASN A 73 -3.48 16.93 -9.54
N GLU A 74 -4.24 17.05 -8.44
CA GLU A 74 -5.54 16.41 -8.27
C GLU A 74 -6.51 16.77 -9.41
N SER A 75 -6.56 18.03 -9.84
CA SER A 75 -7.44 18.46 -10.95
C SER A 75 -7.25 17.64 -12.23
N LEU A 76 -6.00 17.31 -12.57
CA LEU A 76 -5.69 16.51 -13.75
C LEU A 76 -5.96 15.01 -13.50
N ILE A 77 -5.77 14.53 -12.27
CA ILE A 77 -6.12 13.16 -11.88
C ILE A 77 -7.62 12.96 -12.00
N GLU A 78 -8.43 13.85 -11.41
CA GLU A 78 -9.90 13.83 -11.47
C GLU A 78 -10.43 14.01 -12.89
N GLN A 79 -9.77 14.83 -13.72
CA GLN A 79 -10.14 14.95 -15.15
C GLN A 79 -9.98 13.63 -15.92
N ARG A 80 -8.97 12.83 -15.58
CA ARG A 80 -8.71 11.54 -16.25
C ARG A 80 -9.54 10.40 -15.67
N ASP A 81 -9.91 10.51 -14.40
CA ASP A 81 -10.73 9.54 -13.68
C ASP A 81 -10.19 8.09 -13.88
N SER A 82 -11.07 7.11 -14.01
CA SER A 82 -10.76 5.69 -14.16
C SER A 82 -10.11 5.29 -15.48
N LEU A 83 -9.95 6.20 -16.46
CA LEU A 83 -9.42 5.85 -17.79
C LEU A 83 -8.05 5.16 -17.74
N PRO A 84 -7.04 5.63 -16.97
CA PRO A 84 -5.75 4.95 -16.88
C PRO A 84 -5.85 3.54 -16.29
N LEU A 85 -6.79 3.32 -15.36
CA LEU A 85 -7.04 1.99 -14.80
C LEU A 85 -7.65 1.05 -15.84
N LEU A 86 -8.62 1.53 -16.63
CA LEU A 86 -9.23 0.75 -17.71
C LEU A 86 -8.19 0.31 -18.75
N GLU A 87 -7.25 1.20 -19.11
CA GLU A 87 -6.13 0.85 -19.99
C GLU A 87 -5.29 -0.30 -19.40
N VAL A 88 -4.93 -0.23 -18.12
CA VAL A 88 -4.20 -1.31 -17.44
C VAL A 88 -4.99 -2.61 -17.41
N LEU A 89 -6.31 -2.55 -17.12
CA LEU A 89 -7.17 -3.74 -17.11
C LEU A 89 -7.18 -4.44 -18.47
N THR A 90 -7.25 -3.70 -19.57
CA THR A 90 -7.17 -4.31 -20.91
C THR A 90 -5.85 -5.04 -21.16
N MET A 91 -4.72 -4.55 -20.61
CA MET A 91 -3.41 -5.21 -20.76
C MET A 91 -3.32 -6.53 -19.99
N VAL A 92 -4.00 -6.65 -18.84
CA VAL A 92 -3.90 -7.82 -17.95
C VAL A 92 -4.98 -8.88 -18.22
N GLY A 93 -5.81 -8.69 -19.24
CA GLY A 93 -6.85 -9.65 -19.63
C GLY A 93 -8.24 -9.33 -19.12
N ASP A 94 -8.49 -8.06 -18.78
CA ASP A 94 -9.76 -7.52 -18.28
C ASP A 94 -10.15 -8.05 -16.90
N TRP A 95 -11.19 -7.48 -16.29
CA TRP A 95 -11.72 -7.92 -14.99
C TRP A 95 -13.12 -8.52 -15.18
N PRO A 96 -13.30 -9.85 -15.03
CA PRO A 96 -14.57 -10.52 -15.35
C PRO A 96 -15.81 -9.89 -14.69
N VAL A 97 -15.70 -9.39 -13.47
CA VAL A 97 -16.83 -8.77 -12.75
C VAL A 97 -17.28 -7.44 -13.37
N ALA A 98 -16.38 -6.75 -14.07
CA ALA A 98 -16.62 -5.46 -14.71
C ALA A 98 -16.77 -5.58 -16.24
N SER A 99 -16.78 -6.80 -16.77
CA SER A 99 -16.76 -7.09 -18.20
C SER A 99 -17.98 -7.93 -18.59
N ALA A 100 -18.86 -7.37 -19.42
CA ALA A 100 -20.15 -7.98 -19.73
C ALA A 100 -20.06 -9.25 -20.58
N ASP A 101 -18.97 -9.41 -21.33
CA ASP A 101 -18.82 -10.46 -22.33
C ASP A 101 -17.52 -11.28 -22.15
N TRP A 102 -16.87 -11.17 -20.99
CA TRP A 102 -15.56 -11.76 -20.70
C TRP A 102 -15.45 -13.24 -21.08
N ASN A 103 -16.46 -14.05 -20.72
CA ASN A 103 -16.49 -15.48 -21.03
C ASN A 103 -16.47 -15.76 -22.54
N SER A 104 -17.06 -14.88 -23.35
CA SER A 104 -17.10 -15.04 -24.80
C SER A 104 -15.92 -14.40 -25.53
N THR A 105 -15.31 -13.34 -24.96
CA THR A 105 -14.30 -12.54 -25.66
C THR A 105 -12.89 -12.73 -25.14
N LYS A 106 -12.70 -12.99 -23.84
CA LYS A 106 -11.39 -13.06 -23.18
C LYS A 106 -11.04 -14.47 -22.75
N GLU A 107 -11.97 -15.17 -22.11
CA GLU A 107 -11.76 -16.52 -21.56
C GLU A 107 -11.13 -17.51 -22.57
N PRO A 108 -11.56 -17.60 -23.85
CA PRO A 108 -11.02 -18.60 -24.78
C PRO A 108 -9.53 -18.44 -25.09
N SER A 109 -8.97 -17.24 -24.90
CA SER A 109 -7.55 -16.94 -25.14
C SER A 109 -6.79 -16.65 -23.84
N TRP A 110 -7.42 -16.86 -22.69
CA TRP A 110 -6.81 -16.56 -21.40
C TRP A 110 -5.81 -17.65 -20.99
N SER A 111 -4.59 -17.24 -20.62
CA SER A 111 -3.57 -18.10 -20.01
C SER A 111 -3.17 -17.55 -18.66
N MET A 112 -3.22 -18.43 -17.65
CA MET A 112 -2.88 -18.10 -16.29
C MET A 112 -1.42 -17.64 -16.16
N GLU A 113 -0.51 -18.42 -16.75
CA GLU A 113 0.93 -18.20 -16.73
C GLU A 113 1.29 -16.88 -17.40
N GLU A 114 0.66 -16.57 -18.53
CA GLU A 114 0.84 -15.30 -19.22
C GLU A 114 0.38 -14.12 -18.35
N LYS A 115 -0.81 -14.21 -17.75
CA LYS A 115 -1.35 -13.10 -16.94
C LYS A 115 -0.55 -12.91 -15.66
N LEU A 116 -0.16 -13.99 -14.98
CA LEU A 116 0.75 -13.92 -13.83
C LEU A 116 2.10 -13.31 -14.22
N SER A 117 2.65 -13.68 -15.38
CA SER A 117 3.91 -13.12 -15.89
C SER A 117 3.81 -11.62 -16.16
N ILE A 118 2.73 -11.15 -16.82
CA ILE A 118 2.49 -9.72 -17.07
C ILE A 118 2.34 -8.96 -15.75
N MET A 119 1.53 -9.48 -14.82
CA MET A 119 1.29 -8.85 -13.51
C MET A 119 2.58 -8.70 -12.71
N ASN A 120 3.42 -9.74 -12.68
CA ASN A 120 4.69 -9.71 -11.96
C ASN A 120 5.72 -8.81 -12.67
N SER A 121 6.01 -9.07 -13.95
CA SER A 121 7.10 -8.41 -14.66
C SER A 121 6.88 -6.93 -14.97
N ARG A 122 5.63 -6.51 -15.23
CA ARG A 122 5.32 -5.12 -15.61
C ARG A 122 4.83 -4.27 -14.44
N PHE A 123 4.09 -4.86 -13.52
CA PHE A 123 3.42 -4.13 -12.44
C PHE A 123 3.96 -4.47 -11.05
N ASN A 124 4.92 -5.40 -10.95
CA ASN A 124 5.43 -5.93 -9.68
C ASN A 124 4.29 -6.40 -8.76
N LYS A 125 3.24 -6.99 -9.35
CA LYS A 125 2.10 -7.58 -8.66
C LYS A 125 2.21 -9.09 -8.70
N ARG A 126 2.39 -9.67 -7.52
CA ARG A 126 2.69 -11.09 -7.35
C ARG A 126 1.49 -11.75 -6.68
N VAL A 127 0.64 -12.33 -7.52
CA VAL A 127 -0.64 -12.91 -7.12
C VAL A 127 -0.54 -14.42 -7.33
N LEU A 128 -1.05 -15.21 -6.39
CA LEU A 128 -0.99 -16.69 -6.32
C LEU A 128 0.41 -17.29 -6.14
N ILE A 129 1.44 -16.78 -6.81
CA ILE A 129 2.83 -17.21 -6.64
C ILE A 129 3.72 -15.96 -6.52
N ASP A 130 4.46 -15.85 -5.41
CA ASP A 130 5.48 -14.81 -5.24
C ASP A 130 6.79 -15.28 -5.87
N MET A 131 7.02 -14.87 -7.13
CA MET A 131 8.28 -15.13 -7.81
C MET A 131 9.13 -13.86 -7.91
N PHE A 132 10.38 -13.92 -7.44
CA PHE A 132 11.29 -12.78 -7.49
C PHE A 132 12.75 -13.21 -7.53
N VAL A 133 13.62 -12.27 -7.90
CA VAL A 133 15.07 -12.47 -7.89
C VAL A 133 15.64 -11.84 -6.62
N TRP A 134 16.40 -12.61 -5.86
CA TRP A 134 17.07 -12.15 -4.65
C TRP A 134 18.43 -12.81 -4.47
N ASN A 135 19.21 -12.32 -3.50
CA ASN A 135 20.50 -12.91 -3.13
C ASN A 135 20.30 -14.34 -2.62
N ASP A 136 21.19 -15.26 -3.00
CA ASP A 136 21.18 -16.63 -2.46
C ASP A 136 21.65 -16.61 -0.99
N ASP A 137 20.81 -17.13 -0.08
CA ASP A 137 21.11 -17.20 1.35
C ASP A 137 22.37 -18.02 1.67
N ARG A 138 22.80 -18.91 0.75
CA ARG A 138 24.02 -19.71 0.88
C ARG A 138 25.25 -19.05 0.25
N ASP A 139 25.04 -18.12 -0.67
CA ASP A 139 26.09 -17.39 -1.38
C ASP A 139 25.61 -15.99 -1.78
N SER A 140 25.87 -15.01 -0.93
CA SER A 140 25.43 -13.63 -1.12
C SER A 140 26.07 -12.91 -2.30
N SER A 141 27.01 -13.55 -3.02
CA SER A 141 27.57 -13.02 -4.27
C SER A 141 26.70 -13.35 -5.50
N ARG A 142 25.70 -14.23 -5.35
CA ARG A 142 24.84 -14.71 -6.43
C ARG A 142 23.38 -14.34 -6.20
N HIS A 143 22.63 -14.31 -7.28
CA HIS A 143 21.18 -14.17 -7.26
C HIS A 143 20.51 -15.45 -7.76
N ILE A 144 19.38 -15.81 -7.17
CA ILE A 144 18.54 -16.93 -7.57
C ILE A 144 17.08 -16.51 -7.63
N ILE A 145 16.25 -17.32 -8.28
CA ILE A 145 14.80 -17.14 -8.30
C ILE A 145 14.24 -17.75 -7.02
N TYR A 146 13.51 -16.95 -6.27
CA TYR A 146 12.68 -17.37 -5.15
C TYR A 146 11.26 -17.62 -5.63
N ILE A 147 10.62 -18.64 -5.06
CA ILE A 147 9.20 -18.94 -5.21
C ILE A 147 8.63 -19.10 -3.80
N ASP A 148 7.70 -18.23 -3.43
CA ASP A 148 7.10 -18.21 -2.10
C ASP A 148 5.59 -17.96 -2.16
N GLN A 149 4.94 -18.01 -1.00
CA GLN A 149 3.54 -17.63 -0.82
C GLN A 149 3.34 -16.12 -1.10
N PRO A 150 2.28 -15.72 -1.82
CA PRO A 150 2.00 -14.31 -2.08
C PRO A 150 1.44 -13.61 -0.85
N SER A 151 1.45 -12.27 -0.89
CA SER A 151 0.67 -11.47 0.04
C SER A 151 -0.85 -11.68 -0.17
N LEU A 152 -1.61 -11.47 0.89
CA LEU A 152 -3.07 -11.53 0.87
C LEU A 152 -3.64 -10.11 0.80
N GLY A 153 -4.90 -9.99 0.38
CA GLY A 153 -5.61 -8.71 0.39
C GLY A 153 -5.80 -8.14 1.81
N MET A 154 -5.98 -9.03 2.80
CA MET A 154 -6.02 -8.66 4.22
C MET A 154 -4.63 -8.77 4.86
N PRO A 155 -4.34 -8.00 5.94
CA PRO A 155 -3.00 -7.91 6.53
C PRO A 155 -2.39 -9.24 7.00
N SER A 156 -3.23 -10.21 7.36
CA SER A 156 -2.77 -11.55 7.74
C SER A 156 -3.78 -12.63 7.38
N ARG A 157 -3.30 -13.87 7.39
CA ARG A 157 -4.13 -15.07 7.25
C ARG A 157 -5.28 -15.08 8.27
N ASP A 158 -5.07 -14.60 9.49
CA ASP A 158 -6.05 -14.70 10.58
C ASP A 158 -7.39 -14.01 10.27
N TYR A 159 -7.39 -12.97 9.42
CA TYR A 159 -8.61 -12.31 8.96
C TYR A 159 -9.56 -13.25 8.19
N TYR A 160 -9.04 -14.32 7.61
CA TYR A 160 -9.83 -15.29 6.82
C TYR A 160 -10.25 -16.53 7.62
N PHE A 161 -9.57 -16.82 8.73
CA PHE A 161 -9.77 -18.07 9.49
C PHE A 161 -10.33 -17.85 10.89
N ASN A 162 -10.08 -16.70 11.52
CA ASN A 162 -10.56 -16.42 12.88
C ASN A 162 -11.84 -15.58 12.84
N GLY A 163 -12.97 -16.22 13.16
CA GLY A 163 -14.28 -15.55 13.34
C GLY A 163 -14.40 -14.66 14.59
N GLY A 164 -13.29 -14.18 15.15
CA GLY A 164 -13.26 -13.31 16.34
C GLY A 164 -13.42 -11.82 16.01
N ASN A 165 -12.60 -10.96 16.63
CA ASN A 165 -12.60 -9.49 16.51
C ASN A 165 -12.55 -8.92 15.06
N TYR A 166 -12.33 -9.77 14.06
CA TYR A 166 -12.22 -9.42 12.64
C TYR A 166 -13.48 -9.75 11.83
N GLN A 167 -14.54 -10.28 12.45
CA GLN A 167 -15.78 -10.70 11.78
C GLN A 167 -16.39 -9.61 10.88
N ARG A 168 -16.35 -8.33 11.29
CA ARG A 168 -16.87 -7.22 10.49
C ARG A 168 -16.19 -7.09 9.13
N VAL A 169 -14.93 -7.52 9.01
CA VAL A 169 -14.14 -7.41 7.77
C VAL A 169 -14.26 -8.66 6.90
N SER A 170 -14.60 -9.81 7.48
CA SER A 170 -14.82 -11.07 6.76
C SER A 170 -16.22 -11.21 6.16
N THR A 171 -17.17 -10.36 6.57
CA THR A 171 -18.51 -10.33 5.95
C THR A 171 -18.43 -9.57 4.64
N PRO A 172 -18.80 -10.16 3.49
CA PRO A 172 -19.00 -9.40 2.27
C PRO A 172 -19.98 -8.26 2.58
N CYS A 173 -19.60 -7.02 2.26
CA CYS A 173 -20.56 -5.92 2.24
C CYS A 173 -21.68 -6.33 1.27
N ASN A 174 -22.85 -6.68 1.81
CA ASN A 174 -24.09 -6.72 1.03
C ASN A 174 -24.40 -5.27 0.64
N LEU A 175 -23.82 -4.83 -0.48
CA LEU A 175 -24.00 -3.51 -1.09
C LEU A 175 -25.45 -3.21 -1.54
N PHE A 176 -26.42 -4.05 -1.17
CA PHE A 176 -27.81 -3.98 -1.62
C PHE A 176 -28.84 -3.68 -0.52
N THR A 177 -28.45 -3.42 0.74
CA THR A 177 -29.41 -3.16 1.84
C THR A 177 -29.30 -1.79 2.51
N MET A 178 -28.74 -0.78 1.85
CA MET A 178 -28.84 0.62 2.31
C MET A 178 -29.39 1.52 1.20
N CYS A 179 -30.67 1.31 0.88
CA CYS A 179 -31.56 2.31 0.32
C CYS A 179 -32.96 2.01 0.87
N ASP A 180 -33.24 2.52 2.07
CA ASP A 180 -34.61 2.90 2.48
C ASP A 180 -34.71 4.42 2.35
#